data_AF-A0A930AJE6-F1
#
_entry.id   AF-A0A930AJE6-F1
#
_cell.length_a   1.000
_cell.length_b   1.000
_cell.length_c   1.000
_cell.angle_alpha   90.00
_cell.angle_beta   90.00
_cell.angle_gamma   90.00
#
_symmetry.space_group_name_H-M   'P 1'
#
loop_
_entity.id
_entity.type
_entity.pdbx_description
1 polymer ?
#
loop_
_entity_poly.entity_id
_entity_poly.type
_entity_poly.pdbx_seq_one_letter_code
_entity_poly.pdbx_strand_id
1 'polypeptide(L)'
;MNGTKLYQRIAIVPIVALGLAVAGCNKQAVNGTATTAPTTNTATTTTTQKNTTLNYSKNSPLDTTNMFTQTDLTQTVDTTNAKKISLEDGKDVTIDTAGTYVITGSATNSTVIVNASVDADVHLVFDNVSITNTNKPAVYTVNAKNVYVTTTQNSTNNLKVTGEFTEDNGDDIDAVIFAKTNITLNGLGTLNIDSSANGVASNNDLK
;
A
#
# COMPACT_ATOMS: atom_id res chain seq x y z
N MET A 1 -49.74 -36.93 -1.68
CA MET A 1 -48.99 -37.23 -0.44
C MET A 1 -48.69 -35.93 0.25
N ASN A 2 -49.19 -35.79 1.48
CA ASN A 2 -49.19 -34.60 2.31
C ASN A 2 -47.78 -34.19 2.77
N GLY A 3 -47.57 -32.89 2.98
CA GLY A 3 -46.59 -32.40 3.94
C GLY A 3 -45.92 -31.06 3.60
N THR A 4 -46.65 -29.95 3.71
CA THR A 4 -46.06 -28.61 3.78
C THR A 4 -45.41 -28.41 5.16
N LYS A 5 -44.12 -28.05 5.21
CA LYS A 5 -43.42 -27.73 6.45
C LYS A 5 -43.40 -26.22 6.69
N LEU A 6 -44.19 -25.82 7.68
CA LEU A 6 -44.26 -24.47 8.24
C LEU A 6 -43.28 -24.40 9.43
N TYR A 7 -42.23 -23.58 9.34
CA TYR A 7 -41.41 -23.22 10.50
C TYR A 7 -41.38 -21.70 10.66
N GLN A 8 -42.24 -21.26 11.57
CA GLN A 8 -42.27 -19.94 12.20
C GLN A 8 -41.52 -20.04 13.53
N ARG A 9 -40.83 -18.96 13.96
CA ARG A 9 -40.44 -18.52 15.34
C ARG A 9 -38.96 -18.10 15.40
N ILE A 10 -38.50 -17.09 16.15
CA ILE A 10 -39.03 -16.02 17.00
C ILE A 10 -37.81 -15.07 17.18
N ALA A 11 -38.01 -13.76 17.14
CA ALA A 11 -36.99 -12.76 17.45
C ALA A 11 -36.75 -12.66 18.97
N ILE A 12 -35.49 -12.52 19.38
CA ILE A 12 -35.12 -12.17 20.76
C ILE A 12 -34.06 -11.07 20.70
N VAL A 13 -34.44 -9.87 21.18
CA VAL A 13 -33.56 -8.74 21.47
C VAL A 13 -33.41 -8.67 22.99
N PRO A 14 -32.19 -8.62 23.56
CA PRO A 14 -32.01 -8.16 24.93
C PRO A 14 -31.56 -6.70 24.96
N ILE A 15 -32.38 -5.90 25.64
CA ILE A 15 -32.06 -4.58 26.20
C ILE A 15 -31.26 -4.81 27.49
N VAL A 16 -30.10 -4.18 27.64
CA VAL A 16 -29.51 -3.87 28.97
C VAL A 16 -28.91 -2.48 28.94
N ALA A 17 -29.26 -1.71 29.96
CA ALA A 17 -29.01 -0.29 30.13
C ALA A 17 -27.87 0.00 31.12
N LEU A 18 -27.42 1.27 31.06
CA LEU A 18 -27.01 2.14 32.18
C LEU A 18 -25.55 2.06 32.70
N GLY A 19 -24.85 3.19 32.53
CA GLY A 19 -23.63 3.54 33.25
C GLY A 19 -23.17 4.96 32.91
N LEU A 20 -23.67 5.96 33.64
CA LEU A 20 -23.17 7.34 33.69
C LEU A 20 -21.97 7.40 34.65
N ALA A 21 -20.89 8.09 34.26
CA ALA A 21 -19.95 8.68 35.20
C ALA A 21 -19.40 10.01 34.64
N VAL A 22 -19.51 11.05 35.47
CA VAL A 22 -19.04 12.43 35.30
C VAL A 22 -17.83 12.65 36.20
N ALA A 23 -16.79 13.30 35.69
CA ALA A 23 -15.81 14.19 36.37
C ALA A 23 -14.63 14.40 35.40
N GLY A 24 -13.99 15.56 35.21
CA GLY A 24 -14.06 16.89 35.80
C GLY A 24 -12.83 17.65 35.25
N CYS A 25 -12.99 18.90 34.82
CA CYS A 25 -11.88 19.78 34.45
C CYS A 25 -10.99 20.07 35.68
N ASN A 26 -9.69 20.35 35.47
CA ASN A 26 -8.98 21.44 36.15
C ASN A 26 -7.68 21.82 35.41
N LYS A 27 -7.53 23.12 35.14
CA LYS A 27 -6.29 23.80 34.76
C LYS A 27 -5.42 24.02 35.99
N GLN A 28 -4.09 24.00 35.85
CA GLN A 28 -3.24 25.03 36.46
C GLN A 28 -1.83 25.06 35.85
N ALA A 29 -1.40 26.29 35.56
CA ALA A 29 -0.07 26.66 35.14
C ALA A 29 0.79 26.98 36.37
N VAL A 30 2.10 26.68 36.31
CA VAL A 30 3.10 27.30 37.19
C VAL A 30 4.39 27.53 36.39
N ASN A 31 4.78 28.80 36.29
CA ASN A 31 6.10 29.27 35.90
C ASN A 31 7.04 29.24 37.12
N GLY A 32 8.32 28.91 36.93
CA GLY A 32 9.36 29.11 37.94
C GLY A 32 10.77 28.85 37.39
N THR A 33 11.61 29.88 37.44
CA THR A 33 12.98 29.99 36.89
C THR A 33 14.09 29.79 37.95
N ALA A 34 15.32 29.49 37.46
CA ALA A 34 16.66 29.52 38.10
C ALA A 34 17.03 28.30 39.00
N THR A 35 18.22 27.68 38.99
CA THR A 35 19.61 28.19 38.85
C THR A 35 20.64 27.03 38.65
N THR A 36 21.74 27.29 37.91
CA THR A 36 23.16 26.77 37.97
C THR A 36 23.57 25.27 37.90
N ALA A 37 24.65 25.03 37.12
CA ALA A 37 25.33 23.76 36.75
C ALA A 37 26.29 23.20 37.84
N PRO A 38 26.89 21.97 37.73
CA PRO A 38 27.90 21.61 36.72
C PRO A 38 27.81 20.17 36.10
N THR A 39 28.68 19.96 35.11
CA THR A 39 28.93 18.82 34.19
C THR A 39 29.26 17.45 34.80
N THR A 40 28.90 16.33 34.13
CA THR A 40 29.81 15.23 33.68
C THR A 40 29.13 14.29 32.64
N ASN A 41 29.95 13.89 31.66
CA ASN A 41 29.84 13.12 30.43
C ASN A 41 29.06 11.76 30.31
N THR A 42 28.59 11.55 29.06
CA THR A 42 28.52 10.32 28.23
C THR A 42 27.36 9.33 28.42
N ALA A 43 26.40 9.33 27.48
CA ALA A 43 26.29 8.33 26.40
C ALA A 43 25.05 8.58 25.52
N THR A 44 25.28 8.46 24.23
CA THR A 44 24.43 8.71 23.06
C THR A 44 23.12 7.92 23.04
N THR A 45 22.00 8.61 22.83
CA THR A 45 20.83 8.12 22.05
C THR A 45 20.06 9.34 21.53
N THR A 46 20.43 9.84 20.35
CA THR A 46 19.67 10.91 19.68
C THR A 46 18.54 10.28 18.89
N THR A 47 17.38 10.08 19.52
CA THR A 47 16.10 10.05 18.80
C THR A 47 15.66 11.50 18.59
N THR A 48 16.17 12.12 17.52
CA THR A 48 15.78 13.50 17.18
C THR A 48 14.37 13.48 16.58
N GLN A 49 13.34 13.46 17.42
CA GLN A 49 12.04 13.99 17.03
C GLN A 49 12.21 15.50 16.86
N LYS A 50 12.34 15.94 15.60
CA LYS A 50 12.37 17.36 15.25
C LYS A 50 10.96 17.93 15.41
N ASN A 51 10.61 18.31 16.64
CA ASN A 51 9.50 19.23 16.87
C ASN A 51 9.94 20.62 16.40
N THR A 52 9.75 20.89 15.11
CA THR A 52 9.98 22.23 14.56
C THR A 52 8.82 23.13 14.98
N THR A 53 9.01 23.92 16.04
CA THR A 53 8.18 25.10 16.29
C THR A 53 8.51 26.12 15.21
N LEU A 54 7.58 26.33 14.28
CA LEU A 54 7.75 27.26 13.16
C LEU A 54 7.56 28.70 13.65
N ASN A 55 8.67 29.35 14.03
CA ASN A 55 8.67 30.79 14.31
C ASN A 55 8.76 31.57 12.99
N TYR A 56 7.60 31.84 12.38
CA TYR A 56 7.53 32.67 11.18
C TYR A 56 7.70 34.16 11.53
N SER A 57 8.85 34.73 11.19
CA SER A 57 9.04 36.18 11.10
C SER A 57 8.68 36.63 9.68
N LYS A 58 7.81 37.64 9.54
CA LYS A 58 7.33 38.18 8.24
C LYS A 58 8.45 38.69 7.31
N ASN A 59 9.69 38.80 7.80
CA ASN A 59 10.83 39.36 7.07
C ASN A 59 12.02 38.41 6.94
N SER A 60 11.89 37.14 7.35
CA SER A 60 12.97 36.15 7.16
C SER A 60 12.73 35.35 5.87
N PRO A 61 13.72 35.21 4.98
CA PRO A 61 13.58 34.36 3.80
C PRO A 61 13.22 32.93 4.25
N LEU A 62 12.23 32.35 3.59
CA LEU A 62 11.78 30.99 3.86
C LEU A 62 12.92 30.02 3.51
N ASP A 63 13.45 29.31 4.49
CA ASP A 63 14.43 28.26 4.24
C ASP A 63 13.72 27.01 3.71
N THR A 64 13.69 26.88 2.38
CA THR A 64 13.07 25.75 1.68
C THR A 64 14.06 24.63 1.36
N THR A 65 15.34 24.76 1.74
CA THR A 65 16.40 23.86 1.26
C THR A 65 16.26 22.41 1.72
N ASN A 66 15.49 22.15 2.79
CA ASN A 66 15.28 20.81 3.36
C ASN A 66 13.80 20.41 3.39
N MET A 67 12.95 21.03 2.55
CA MET A 67 11.52 20.65 2.48
C MET A 67 11.28 19.36 1.69
N PHE A 68 12.23 18.98 0.83
CA PHE A 68 12.19 17.75 0.05
C PHE A 68 13.45 16.93 0.36
N THR A 69 13.25 15.65 0.57
CA THR A 69 14.30 14.64 0.69
C THR A 69 14.81 14.25 -0.69
N GLN A 70 15.98 13.61 -0.77
CA GLN A 70 16.46 13.04 -2.03
C GLN A 70 15.47 11.99 -2.57
N THR A 71 14.76 11.28 -1.69
CA THR A 71 13.69 10.33 -2.05
C THR A 71 12.51 11.03 -2.72
N ASP A 72 12.15 12.24 -2.30
CA ASP A 72 11.11 13.05 -2.96
C ASP A 72 11.52 13.47 -4.39
N LEU A 73 12.83 13.43 -4.70
CA LEU A 73 13.39 13.74 -6.00
C LEU A 73 13.67 12.50 -6.86
N THR A 74 13.74 11.31 -6.27
CA THR A 74 14.10 10.06 -6.96
C THR A 74 12.91 9.13 -7.05
N GLN A 75 12.55 8.69 -8.26
CA GLN A 75 11.51 7.67 -8.49
C GLN A 75 12.01 6.25 -8.15
N THR A 76 12.63 6.07 -6.98
CA THR A 76 13.27 4.83 -6.54
C THR A 76 12.78 4.42 -5.15
N VAL A 77 12.69 3.13 -4.91
CA VAL A 77 12.26 2.53 -3.64
C VAL A 77 13.47 1.93 -2.92
N ASP A 78 13.58 2.11 -1.60
CA ASP A 78 14.57 1.40 -0.79
C ASP A 78 14.21 -0.10 -0.73
N THR A 79 15.09 -0.94 -1.29
CA THR A 79 14.91 -2.39 -1.37
C THR A 79 15.73 -3.17 -0.34
N THR A 80 16.39 -2.49 0.60
CA THR A 80 17.31 -3.12 1.58
C THR A 80 16.64 -4.24 2.37
N ASN A 81 15.38 -4.04 2.78
CA ASN A 81 14.59 -5.00 3.55
C ASN A 81 13.47 -5.65 2.72
N ALA A 82 13.54 -5.55 1.40
CA ALA A 82 12.50 -6.08 0.53
C ALA A 82 12.53 -7.62 0.49
N LYS A 83 11.34 -8.22 0.49
CA LYS A 83 11.18 -9.65 0.21
C LYS A 83 11.43 -9.88 -1.28
N LYS A 84 12.23 -10.89 -1.63
CA LYS A 84 12.55 -11.22 -3.02
C LYS A 84 11.68 -12.37 -3.50
N ILE A 85 11.10 -12.22 -4.69
CA ILE A 85 10.23 -13.21 -5.31
C ILE A 85 10.71 -13.42 -6.75
N SER A 86 10.89 -14.68 -7.14
CA SER A 86 11.11 -15.06 -8.52
C SER A 86 9.87 -15.74 -9.06
N LEU A 87 9.44 -15.33 -10.25
CA LEU A 87 8.25 -15.86 -10.89
C LEU A 87 8.48 -17.29 -11.41
N GLU A 88 7.41 -18.07 -11.40
CA GLU A 88 7.40 -19.45 -11.87
C GLU A 88 6.12 -19.71 -12.70
N ASP A 89 6.25 -20.49 -13.78
CA ASP A 89 5.13 -20.85 -14.64
C ASP A 89 3.99 -21.53 -13.86
N GLY A 90 2.75 -21.11 -14.12
CA GLY A 90 1.55 -21.71 -13.54
C GLY A 90 1.37 -21.48 -12.03
N LYS A 91 2.18 -20.61 -11.41
CA LYS A 91 2.14 -20.35 -9.97
C LYS A 91 1.85 -18.88 -9.69
N ASP A 92 0.66 -18.61 -9.14
CA ASP A 92 0.31 -17.28 -8.68
C ASP A 92 1.16 -16.88 -7.46
N VAL A 93 1.53 -15.60 -7.39
CA VAL A 93 2.21 -14.99 -6.26
C VAL A 93 1.19 -14.22 -5.45
N THR A 94 0.94 -14.64 -4.20
CA THR A 94 0.04 -13.91 -3.30
C THR A 94 0.83 -13.08 -2.29
N ILE A 95 0.52 -11.79 -2.23
CA ILE A 95 1.05 -10.83 -1.26
C ILE A 95 -0.08 -10.40 -0.33
N ASP A 96 0.03 -10.81 0.93
CA ASP A 96 -1.02 -10.69 1.95
C ASP A 96 -0.66 -9.71 3.09
N THR A 97 0.53 -9.12 3.04
CA THR A 97 1.08 -8.27 4.09
C THR A 97 1.73 -7.02 3.51
N ALA A 98 1.63 -5.90 4.23
CA ALA A 98 2.28 -4.65 3.89
C ALA A 98 3.80 -4.82 3.73
N GLY A 99 4.41 -3.98 2.89
CA GLY A 99 5.87 -3.96 2.70
C GLY A 99 6.31 -3.91 1.23
N THR A 100 7.60 -4.11 1.03
CA THR A 100 8.26 -4.02 -0.28
C THR A 100 8.67 -5.40 -0.79
N TYR A 101 8.35 -5.67 -2.06
CA TYR A 101 8.55 -6.94 -2.74
C TYR A 101 9.30 -6.70 -4.05
N VAL A 102 10.54 -7.20 -4.16
CA VAL A 102 11.28 -7.20 -5.42
C VAL A 102 10.91 -8.45 -6.19
N ILE A 103 10.32 -8.28 -7.37
CA ILE A 103 9.83 -9.37 -8.20
C ILE A 103 10.68 -9.42 -9.48
N THR A 104 11.13 -10.63 -9.82
CA THR A 104 12.01 -10.87 -10.97
C THR A 104 11.59 -12.11 -11.76
N GLY A 105 12.11 -12.21 -12.98
CA GLY A 105 11.99 -13.42 -13.80
C GLY A 105 10.80 -13.40 -14.76
N SER A 106 10.60 -14.54 -15.43
CA SER A 106 9.58 -14.70 -16.46
C SER A 106 8.65 -15.85 -16.11
N ALA A 107 7.34 -15.68 -16.31
CA ALA A 107 6.37 -16.73 -16.11
C ALA A 107 5.18 -16.63 -17.08
N THR A 108 4.55 -17.77 -17.30
CA THR A 108 3.31 -17.93 -18.04
C THR A 108 2.20 -18.43 -17.12
N ASN A 109 0.99 -17.93 -17.33
CA ASN A 109 -0.19 -18.27 -16.51
C ASN A 109 0.09 -18.13 -15.00
N SER A 110 0.68 -17.00 -14.61
CA SER A 110 1.03 -16.62 -13.24
C SER A 110 0.57 -15.20 -12.98
N THR A 111 -0.13 -14.98 -11.87
CA THR A 111 -0.66 -13.67 -11.47
C THR A 111 0.02 -13.20 -10.19
N VAL A 112 0.44 -11.94 -10.14
CA VAL A 112 0.82 -11.28 -8.89
C VAL A 112 -0.44 -10.70 -8.26
N ILE A 113 -0.89 -11.33 -7.17
CA ILE A 113 -2.13 -11.02 -6.46
C ILE A 113 -1.80 -10.27 -5.16
N VAL A 114 -2.34 -9.06 -4.99
CA VAL A 114 -2.24 -8.30 -3.73
C VAL A 114 -3.57 -8.39 -2.99
N ASN A 115 -3.57 -9.07 -1.84
CA ASN A 115 -4.74 -9.21 -0.98
C ASN A 115 -4.33 -9.04 0.48
N ALA A 116 -3.87 -7.84 0.81
CA ALA A 116 -3.41 -7.46 2.15
C ALA A 116 -4.54 -6.80 2.96
N SER A 117 -4.21 -6.26 4.15
CA SER A 117 -5.14 -5.45 4.95
C SER A 117 -5.58 -4.18 4.21
N VAL A 118 -6.81 -3.70 4.46
CA VAL A 118 -7.38 -2.47 3.86
C VAL A 118 -6.55 -1.22 4.13
N ASP A 119 -5.73 -1.21 5.19
CA ASP A 119 -4.86 -0.10 5.57
C ASP A 119 -3.40 -0.29 5.09
N ALA A 120 -3.09 -1.39 4.40
CA ALA A 120 -1.73 -1.74 3.99
C ALA A 120 -1.27 -0.94 2.77
N ASP A 121 -0.02 -0.45 2.83
CA ASP A 121 0.72 0.01 1.66
C ASP A 121 1.65 -1.10 1.18
N VAL A 122 1.57 -1.44 -0.11
CA VAL A 122 2.35 -2.52 -0.74
C VAL A 122 3.14 -1.98 -1.92
N HIS A 123 4.44 -2.22 -1.93
CA HIS A 123 5.33 -1.83 -3.03
C HIS A 123 5.79 -3.07 -3.80
N LEU A 124 5.37 -3.18 -5.06
CA LEU A 124 5.83 -4.15 -6.04
C LEU A 124 6.96 -3.51 -6.85
N VAL A 125 8.20 -3.94 -6.62
CA VAL A 125 9.38 -3.46 -7.33
C VAL A 125 9.71 -4.45 -8.43
N PHE A 126 9.42 -4.08 -9.68
CA PHE A 126 9.64 -4.94 -10.84
C PHE A 126 11.04 -4.74 -11.39
N ASP A 127 11.80 -5.83 -11.46
CA ASP A 127 13.15 -5.86 -12.00
C ASP A 127 13.27 -7.00 -13.03
N ASN A 128 13.05 -6.65 -14.30
CA ASN A 128 13.04 -7.55 -15.46
C ASN A 128 11.96 -8.65 -15.34
N VAL A 129 10.75 -8.23 -15.00
CA VAL A 129 9.56 -9.08 -14.93
C VAL A 129 8.99 -9.33 -16.33
N SER A 130 8.69 -10.58 -16.67
CA SER A 130 7.92 -10.91 -17.88
C SER A 130 6.77 -11.86 -17.56
N ILE A 131 5.53 -11.43 -17.69
CA ILE A 131 4.35 -12.27 -17.44
C ILE A 131 3.52 -12.36 -18.72
N THR A 132 3.18 -13.57 -19.14
CA THR A 132 2.21 -13.82 -20.22
C THR A 132 1.10 -14.74 -19.72
N ASN A 133 -0.10 -14.20 -19.58
CA ASN A 133 -1.28 -14.96 -19.16
C ASN A 133 -2.25 -15.14 -20.32
N THR A 134 -3.04 -16.21 -20.25
CA THR A 134 -4.06 -16.46 -21.28
C THR A 134 -5.30 -15.60 -21.05
N ASN A 135 -5.80 -15.53 -19.82
CA ASN A 135 -7.12 -14.97 -19.51
C ASN A 135 -7.21 -14.28 -18.13
N LYS A 136 -6.09 -14.18 -17.41
CA LYS A 136 -6.02 -13.52 -16.10
C LYS A 136 -5.08 -12.33 -16.17
N PRO A 137 -5.29 -11.27 -15.37
CA PRO A 137 -4.32 -10.19 -15.23
C PRO A 137 -2.93 -10.74 -14.90
N ALA A 138 -1.89 -10.02 -15.31
CA ALA A 138 -0.56 -10.24 -14.79
C ALA A 138 -0.42 -9.71 -13.35
N VAL A 139 -1.13 -8.63 -13.03
CA VAL A 139 -1.20 -8.05 -11.68
C VAL A 139 -2.66 -7.83 -11.32
N TYR A 140 -3.08 -8.35 -10.17
CA TYR A 140 -4.42 -8.19 -9.64
C TYR A 140 -4.39 -7.69 -8.20
N THR A 141 -4.85 -6.46 -7.95
CA THR A 141 -4.91 -5.92 -6.59
C THR A 141 -6.33 -6.02 -6.03
N VAL A 142 -6.55 -7.01 -5.16
CA VAL A 142 -7.85 -7.30 -4.56
C VAL A 142 -8.13 -6.37 -3.39
N ASN A 143 -7.16 -6.26 -2.47
CA ASN A 143 -7.30 -5.49 -1.25
C ASN A 143 -5.96 -4.94 -0.75
N ALA A 144 -5.94 -3.64 -0.47
CA ALA A 144 -4.87 -2.85 0.12
C ALA A 144 -5.34 -1.39 0.19
N LYS A 145 -4.64 -0.54 0.95
CA LYS A 145 -4.86 0.91 0.90
C LYS A 145 -4.30 1.50 -0.39
N ASN A 146 -3.02 1.22 -0.64
CA ASN A 146 -2.30 1.64 -1.84
C ASN A 146 -1.38 0.53 -2.32
N VAL A 147 -1.34 0.34 -3.64
CA VAL A 147 -0.35 -0.51 -4.31
C VAL A 147 0.51 0.34 -5.24
N TYR A 148 1.81 0.18 -5.14
CA TYR A 148 2.78 0.86 -5.99
C TYR A 148 3.48 -0.18 -6.85
N VAL A 149 3.44 -0.03 -8.17
CA VAL A 149 4.25 -0.82 -9.10
C VAL A 149 5.38 0.07 -9.57
N THR A 150 6.60 -0.22 -9.11
CA THR A 150 7.80 0.57 -9.41
C THR A 150 8.75 -0.23 -10.29
N THR A 151 9.08 0.26 -11.48
CA THR A 151 10.12 -0.35 -12.33
C THR A 151 11.52 0.12 -11.93
N THR A 152 12.45 -0.82 -11.76
CA THR A 152 13.85 -0.49 -11.48
C THR A 152 14.51 0.13 -12.70
N GLN A 153 15.49 1.01 -12.48
CA GLN A 153 16.24 1.64 -13.56
C GLN A 153 16.88 0.60 -14.49
N ASN A 154 16.82 0.83 -15.80
CA ASN A 154 17.34 -0.05 -16.85
C ASN A 154 16.66 -1.43 -16.94
N SER A 155 15.60 -1.70 -16.17
CA SER A 155 14.81 -2.92 -16.36
C SER A 155 13.85 -2.78 -17.54
N THR A 156 13.55 -3.89 -18.19
CA THR A 156 12.44 -4.00 -19.15
C THR A 156 11.45 -5.02 -18.65
N ASN A 157 10.24 -4.56 -18.34
CA ASN A 157 9.18 -5.37 -17.76
C ASN A 157 8.06 -5.53 -18.77
N ASN A 158 7.60 -6.76 -19.03
CA ASN A 158 6.63 -7.06 -20.08
C ASN A 158 5.44 -7.82 -19.48
N LEU A 159 4.27 -7.22 -19.51
CA LEU A 159 3.04 -7.85 -19.05
C LEU A 159 2.10 -8.03 -20.24
N LYS A 160 1.58 -9.24 -20.41
CA LYS A 160 0.75 -9.58 -21.55
C LYS A 160 -0.41 -10.48 -21.17
N VAL A 161 -1.58 -10.21 -21.73
CA VAL A 161 -2.70 -11.15 -21.77
C VAL A 161 -3.06 -11.42 -23.23
N THR A 162 -3.11 -12.70 -23.61
CA THR A 162 -3.24 -13.10 -25.03
C THR A 162 -4.67 -13.42 -25.47
N GLY A 163 -5.55 -13.77 -24.55
CA GLY A 163 -6.93 -14.15 -24.80
C GLY A 163 -7.93 -13.24 -24.09
N GLU A 164 -9.18 -13.67 -24.11
CA GLU A 164 -10.25 -12.96 -23.41
C GLU A 164 -10.13 -13.16 -21.91
N PHE A 165 -10.38 -12.10 -21.16
CA PHE A 165 -10.34 -12.16 -19.71
C PHE A 165 -11.49 -13.00 -19.15
N THR A 166 -11.22 -13.71 -18.05
CA THR A 166 -12.24 -14.41 -17.28
C THR A 166 -12.56 -13.66 -16.00
N GLU A 167 -13.84 -13.44 -15.73
CA GLU A 167 -14.33 -12.91 -14.45
C GLU A 167 -13.75 -13.69 -13.26
N ASP A 168 -13.54 -12.99 -12.15
CA ASP A 168 -13.20 -13.61 -10.87
C ASP A 168 -14.22 -13.18 -9.81
N ASN A 169 -14.92 -14.15 -9.21
CA ASN A 169 -15.93 -13.91 -8.17
C ASN A 169 -17.02 -12.87 -8.55
N GLY A 170 -17.34 -12.75 -9.84
CA GLY A 170 -18.32 -11.79 -10.37
C GLY A 170 -17.77 -10.38 -10.56
N ASP A 171 -16.46 -10.16 -10.34
CA ASP A 171 -15.77 -8.98 -10.82
C ASP A 171 -15.42 -9.18 -12.30
N ASP A 172 -15.80 -8.21 -13.12
CA ASP A 172 -15.39 -8.12 -14.52
C ASP A 172 -13.94 -7.61 -14.57
N ILE A 173 -13.01 -8.56 -14.58
CA ILE A 173 -11.58 -8.29 -14.63
C ILE A 173 -11.20 -8.20 -16.10
N ASP A 174 -10.96 -7.01 -16.63
CA ASP A 174 -10.82 -6.78 -18.08
C ASP A 174 -9.49 -6.14 -18.50
N ALA A 175 -8.47 -6.20 -17.63
CA ALA A 175 -7.18 -5.54 -17.83
C ALA A 175 -5.95 -6.38 -17.45
N VAL A 176 -4.82 -6.15 -18.13
CA VAL A 176 -3.54 -6.82 -17.81
C VAL A 176 -3.06 -6.49 -16.40
N ILE A 177 -3.25 -5.25 -15.98
CA ILE A 177 -3.17 -4.83 -14.57
C ILE A 177 -4.57 -4.41 -14.17
N PHE A 178 -5.19 -5.16 -13.28
CA PHE A 178 -6.52 -4.83 -12.75
C PHE A 178 -6.42 -4.53 -11.26
N ALA A 179 -6.93 -3.37 -10.85
CA ALA A 179 -6.86 -2.92 -9.47
C ALA A 179 -8.25 -2.63 -8.89
N LYS A 180 -8.59 -3.29 -7.79
CA LYS A 180 -9.74 -2.90 -6.95
C LYS A 180 -9.34 -1.81 -5.95
N THR A 181 -8.04 -1.52 -5.83
CA THR A 181 -7.42 -0.60 -4.87
C THR A 181 -6.95 0.68 -5.55
N ASN A 182 -6.44 1.65 -4.76
CA ASN A 182 -5.53 2.65 -5.33
C ASN A 182 -4.31 1.94 -5.92
N ILE A 183 -3.90 2.37 -7.11
CA ILE A 183 -2.68 1.89 -7.75
C ILE A 183 -1.88 3.05 -8.34
N THR A 184 -0.56 2.97 -8.21
CA THR A 184 0.38 3.92 -8.82
C THR A 184 1.41 3.16 -9.61
N LEU A 185 1.62 3.55 -10.86
CA LEU A 185 2.64 3.00 -11.74
C LEU A 185 3.77 4.04 -11.89
N ASN A 186 4.97 3.71 -11.42
CA ASN A 186 6.10 4.63 -11.46
C ASN A 186 7.42 3.88 -11.67
N GLY A 187 8.53 4.62 -11.66
CA GLY A 187 9.87 4.06 -11.74
C GLY A 187 10.68 4.63 -12.89
N LEU A 188 11.87 4.05 -13.07
CA LEU A 188 12.87 4.50 -14.03
C LEU A 188 13.12 3.47 -15.15
N GLY A 189 12.47 2.31 -15.08
CA GLY A 189 12.54 1.28 -16.10
C GLY A 189 11.35 1.31 -17.06
N THR A 190 11.39 0.42 -18.04
CA THR A 190 10.32 0.26 -19.02
C THR A 190 9.26 -0.70 -18.50
N LEU A 191 7.98 -0.33 -18.63
CA LEU A 191 6.83 -1.21 -18.43
C LEU A 191 6.04 -1.31 -19.74
N ASN A 192 6.17 -2.44 -20.43
CA ASN A 192 5.42 -2.76 -21.63
C ASN A 192 4.16 -3.54 -21.23
N ILE A 193 3.00 -3.09 -21.71
CA ILE A 193 1.72 -3.74 -21.47
C ILE A 193 1.09 -4.06 -22.83
N ASP A 194 0.81 -5.33 -23.08
CA ASP A 194 0.18 -5.83 -24.31
C ASP A 194 -1.16 -6.50 -23.96
N SER A 195 -2.24 -5.93 -24.49
CA SER A 195 -3.62 -6.34 -24.22
C SER A 195 -4.47 -6.25 -25.48
N SER A 196 -5.38 -7.19 -25.67
CA SER A 196 -6.48 -7.07 -26.63
C SER A 196 -7.65 -6.24 -26.10
N ALA A 197 -7.73 -6.01 -24.78
CA ALA A 197 -8.74 -5.20 -24.11
C ALA A 197 -8.07 -4.01 -23.37
N ASN A 198 -8.32 -3.85 -22.07
CA ASN A 198 -7.66 -2.79 -21.30
C ASN A 198 -6.22 -3.17 -20.94
N GLY A 199 -5.31 -2.21 -20.98
CA GLY A 199 -3.96 -2.40 -20.45
C GLY A 199 -3.96 -2.34 -18.93
N VAL A 200 -4.53 -1.26 -18.38
CA VAL A 200 -4.63 -1.02 -16.94
C VAL A 200 -6.03 -0.52 -16.63
N ALA A 201 -6.67 -1.10 -15.62
CA ALA A 201 -7.95 -0.63 -15.09
C ALA A 201 -7.90 -0.57 -13.56
N SER A 202 -8.60 0.40 -12.98
CA SER A 202 -8.76 0.53 -11.54
C SER A 202 -10.18 0.92 -11.17
N ASN A 203 -10.72 0.33 -10.10
CA ASN A 203 -11.98 0.75 -9.48
C ASN A 203 -11.82 1.93 -8.52
N ASN A 204 -10.58 2.34 -8.25
CA ASN A 204 -10.24 3.52 -7.45
C ASN A 204 -9.24 4.39 -8.23
N ASP A 205 -8.42 5.19 -7.54
CA ASP A 205 -7.44 6.02 -8.23
C ASP A 205 -6.36 5.19 -8.94
N LEU A 206 -6.11 5.53 -10.20
CA LEU A 206 -4.93 5.15 -10.97
C LEU A 206 -4.06 6.38 -11.18
N LYS A 207 -2.77 6.28 -10.86
CA LYS A 207 -1.78 7.35 -10.97
C LYS A 207 -0.51 6.91 -11.69
#